data_AF-A0A3C0VKX7-F1
#
_entry.id   AF-A0A3C0VKX7-F1
#
_cell.length_a   1.000
_cell.length_b   1.000
_cell.length_c   1.000
_cell.angle_alpha   90.00
_cell.angle_beta   90.00
_cell.angle_gamma   90.00
#
_symmetry.space_group_name_H-M   'P 1'
#
loop_
_entity.id
_entity.type
_entity.pdbx_description
1 polymer ?
#
loop_
_entity_poly.entity_id
_entity_poly.type
_entity_poly.pdbx_seq_one_letter_code
_entity_poly.pdbx_strand_id
1 'polypeptide(L)'
;NSAIVETWSSDGGATWSAMAKTALPNSSAGIDAVTLADGRHLLVYNHTVRGGPFPSSREVLNAAVSPDGRRWQAALVLAQEKGAEFSYPAVIQTRDGKVHITYTWKRLRIKHVVLDPAALVLRDMEGGAWPREGKTE
;
A
#
# COMPACT_ATOMS: atom_id res chain seq x y z
N ASN A 1 9.39 11.96 10.53
CA ASN A 1 8.16 11.99 9.70
C ASN A 1 8.07 10.67 8.96
N SER A 2 7.20 9.75 9.43
CA SER A 2 7.09 8.37 8.90
C SER A 2 5.63 8.06 8.54
N ALA A 3 5.09 8.81 7.58
CA ALA A 3 3.72 8.71 7.13
C ALA A 3 3.65 8.98 5.62
N ILE A 4 2.60 8.49 4.98
CA ILE A 4 2.22 8.92 3.63
C ILE A 4 1.60 10.32 3.75
N VAL A 5 1.98 11.21 2.84
CA VAL A 5 1.39 12.55 2.70
C VAL A 5 0.52 12.60 1.46
N GLU A 6 -0.53 13.39 1.51
CA GLU A 6 -1.46 13.60 0.39
C GLU A 6 -1.51 15.08 -0.01
N THR A 7 -1.87 15.30 -1.27
CA THR A 7 -2.27 16.58 -1.83
C THR A 7 -3.27 16.31 -2.96
N TRP A 8 -4.14 17.28 -3.22
CA TRP A 8 -5.24 17.14 -4.17
C TRP A 8 -5.16 18.21 -5.24
N SER A 9 -5.48 17.83 -6.48
CA SER A 9 -5.67 18.75 -7.60
C SER A 9 -7.11 18.65 -8.10
N SER A 10 -7.70 19.79 -8.47
CA SER A 10 -9.02 19.89 -9.09
C SER A 10 -8.95 20.41 -10.54
N ASP A 11 -7.74 20.57 -11.10
CA ASP A 11 -7.48 21.23 -12.38
C ASP A 11 -6.54 20.40 -13.29
N GLY A 12 -6.58 19.08 -13.15
CA GLY A 12 -5.77 18.16 -13.98
C GLY A 12 -4.28 18.15 -13.62
N GLY A 13 -3.93 18.55 -12.40
CA GLY A 13 -2.55 18.54 -11.88
C GLY A 13 -1.78 19.83 -12.10
N ALA A 14 -2.44 20.92 -12.53
CA ALA A 14 -1.80 22.21 -12.72
C ALA A 14 -1.51 22.90 -11.38
N THR A 15 -2.44 22.80 -10.42
CA THR A 15 -2.26 23.24 -9.04
C THR A 15 -2.62 22.14 -8.05
N TRP A 16 -2.05 22.26 -6.86
CA TRP A 16 -2.14 21.26 -5.79
C TRP A 16 -2.44 21.94 -4.46
N SER A 17 -3.25 21.30 -3.63
CA SER A 17 -3.49 21.74 -2.26
C SER A 17 -2.19 21.68 -1.43
N ALA A 18 -2.21 22.33 -0.25
CA ALA A 18 -1.15 22.12 0.73
C ALA A 18 -1.04 20.61 1.08
N MET A 19 0.19 20.15 1.31
CA MET A 19 0.43 18.77 1.72
C MET A 19 -0.11 18.52 3.13
N ALA A 20 -0.81 17.40 3.31
CA ALA A 20 -1.31 16.95 4.60
C ALA A 20 -0.80 15.54 4.92
N LYS A 21 -0.62 15.23 6.20
CA LYS A 21 -0.32 13.85 6.62
C LYS A 21 -1.60 13.02 6.57
N THR A 22 -1.50 11.83 6.01
CA THR A 22 -2.56 10.81 6.10
C THR A 22 -2.44 10.05 7.42
N ALA A 23 -3.42 9.18 7.69
CA ALA A 23 -3.34 8.20 8.79
C ALA A 23 -2.41 7.01 8.47
N LEU A 24 -1.93 6.87 7.23
CA LEU A 24 -1.12 5.72 6.83
C LEU A 24 0.35 5.91 7.20
N PRO A 25 0.95 4.95 7.93
CA PRO A 25 2.38 4.99 8.20
C PRO A 25 3.17 4.69 6.93
N ASN A 26 4.43 5.13 6.91
CA ASN A 26 5.39 4.70 5.89
C ASN A 26 6.81 4.75 6.46
N SER A 27 7.63 3.75 6.13
CA SER A 27 9.02 3.65 6.53
C SER A 27 9.96 4.52 5.67
N SER A 28 9.43 5.55 5.02
CA SER A 28 10.10 6.30 3.96
C SER A 28 10.52 5.39 2.79
N ALA A 29 9.74 4.34 2.53
CA ALA A 29 9.89 3.48 1.36
C ALA A 29 9.01 3.99 0.21
N GLY A 30 9.34 3.57 -1.01
CA GLY A 30 8.51 3.84 -2.18
C GLY A 30 7.13 3.21 -2.06
N ILE A 31 6.13 3.89 -2.62
CA ILE A 31 4.74 3.44 -2.70
C ILE A 31 4.31 3.52 -4.16
N ASP A 32 3.28 2.77 -4.52
CA ASP A 32 2.63 2.92 -5.83
C ASP A 32 1.14 2.64 -5.72
N ALA A 33 0.34 3.31 -6.55
CA ALA A 33 -1.10 3.25 -6.50
C ALA A 33 -1.76 3.34 -7.87
N VAL A 34 -2.94 2.73 -8.00
CA VAL A 34 -3.75 2.78 -9.22
C VAL A 34 -5.22 2.99 -8.87
N THR A 35 -5.92 3.76 -9.70
CA THR A 35 -7.39 3.78 -9.69
C THR A 35 -7.88 2.57 -10.48
N LEU A 36 -8.62 1.71 -9.80
CA LEU A 36 -9.24 0.52 -10.38
C LEU A 36 -10.38 0.92 -11.32
N ALA A 37 -10.70 0.02 -12.25
CA ALA A 37 -11.78 0.19 -13.23
C ALA A 37 -13.17 0.41 -12.59
N ASP A 38 -13.36 -0.01 -11.33
CA ASP A 38 -14.58 0.21 -10.56
C ASP A 38 -14.59 1.52 -9.75
N GLY A 39 -13.57 2.37 -9.93
CA GLY A 39 -13.44 3.68 -9.29
C GLY A 39 -12.76 3.67 -7.93
N ARG A 40 -12.52 2.50 -7.31
CA ARG A 40 -11.74 2.41 -6.08
C ARG A 40 -10.26 2.67 -6.36
N HIS A 41 -9.48 2.98 -5.33
CA HIS A 41 -8.03 3.18 -5.40
C HIS A 41 -7.31 2.07 -4.65
N LEU A 42 -6.32 1.43 -5.27
CA LEU A 42 -5.45 0.44 -4.62
C LEU A 42 -4.06 1.05 -4.43
N LEU A 43 -3.51 0.91 -3.22
CA LEU A 43 -2.20 1.40 -2.81
C LEU A 43 -1.35 0.26 -2.29
N VAL A 44 -0.11 0.16 -2.76
CA VAL A 44 0.90 -0.75 -2.24
C VAL A 44 2.01 0.03 -1.54
N TYR A 45 2.27 -0.31 -0.28
CA TYR A 45 3.20 0.41 0.59
C TYR A 45 3.66 -0.46 1.78
N ASN A 46 4.67 0.00 2.51
CA ASN A 46 5.07 -0.61 3.77
C ASN A 46 4.26 0.02 4.92
N HIS A 47 3.33 -0.75 5.52
CA HIS A 47 2.54 -0.29 6.67
C HIS A 47 3.36 -0.33 7.97
N THR A 48 4.43 0.46 8.02
CA THR A 48 5.38 0.48 9.13
C THR A 48 5.94 1.88 9.34
N VAL A 49 6.38 2.17 10.56
CA VAL A 49 7.09 3.41 10.89
C VAL A 49 8.59 3.12 10.79
N ARG A 50 9.33 4.00 10.11
CA ARG A 50 10.80 3.86 9.96
C ARG A 50 11.47 3.80 11.34
N GLY A 51 12.27 2.76 11.58
CA GLY A 51 13.09 2.66 12.78
C GLY A 51 14.10 1.51 12.71
N GLY A 52 14.99 1.45 13.70
CA GLY A 52 15.95 0.36 13.86
C GLY A 52 17.05 0.29 12.78
N PRO A 53 17.87 -0.78 12.81
CA PRO A 53 18.90 -1.02 11.81
C PRO A 53 18.27 -1.28 10.43
N PHE A 54 19.11 -1.33 9.39
CA PHE A 54 18.70 -1.83 8.08
C PHE A 54 17.94 -3.18 8.23
N PRO A 55 16.76 -3.36 7.60
CA PRO A 55 16.19 -2.62 6.48
C PRO A 55 15.26 -1.45 6.87
N SER A 56 15.40 -0.92 8.08
CA SER A 56 14.64 0.25 8.59
C SER A 56 13.12 0.06 8.55
N SER A 57 12.66 -1.09 9.07
CA SER A 57 11.24 -1.48 9.17
C SER A 57 10.55 -1.76 7.83
N ARG A 58 11.29 -2.15 6.79
CA ARG A 58 10.74 -2.55 5.48
C ARG A 58 10.45 -4.06 5.36
N GLU A 59 10.12 -4.70 6.48
CA GLU A 59 9.93 -6.15 6.62
C GLU A 59 8.51 -6.64 6.29
N VAL A 60 7.60 -5.72 5.97
CA VAL A 60 6.22 -6.00 5.56
C VAL A 60 5.84 -5.14 4.36
N LEU A 61 5.21 -5.72 3.34
CA LEU A 61 4.61 -5.00 2.21
C LEU A 61 3.10 -5.29 2.17
N ASN A 62 2.30 -4.24 2.07
CA ASN A 62 0.85 -4.26 2.24
C ASN A 62 0.15 -3.70 0.99
N ALA A 63 -1.07 -4.16 0.75
CA ALA A 63 -2.01 -3.56 -0.19
C ALA A 63 -3.25 -3.06 0.55
N ALA A 64 -3.60 -1.79 0.39
CA ALA A 64 -4.82 -1.18 0.93
C ALA A 64 -5.71 -0.68 -0.21
N VAL A 65 -7.02 -0.62 0.04
CA VAL A 65 -8.02 -0.13 -0.93
C VAL A 65 -8.81 1.02 -0.31
N SER A 66 -9.14 2.03 -1.12
CA SER A 66 -9.94 3.17 -0.72
C SER A 66 -11.04 3.48 -1.74
N PRO A 67 -12.27 3.81 -1.32
CA PRO A 67 -13.30 4.27 -2.25
C PRO A 67 -13.13 5.75 -2.67
N ASP A 68 -12.31 6.53 -1.96
CA ASP A 68 -12.26 7.99 -2.09
C ASP A 68 -10.84 8.59 -1.98
N GLY A 69 -9.81 7.75 -1.86
CA GLY A 69 -8.41 8.13 -1.69
C GLY A 69 -8.06 8.62 -0.28
N ARG A 70 -9.02 8.73 0.64
CA ARG A 70 -8.84 9.26 2.01
C ARG A 70 -9.08 8.20 3.07
N ARG A 71 -10.16 7.42 2.93
CA ARG A 71 -10.49 6.31 3.83
C ARG A 71 -9.93 5.03 3.27
N TRP A 72 -8.93 4.49 3.94
CA TRP A 72 -8.22 3.30 3.50
C TRP A 72 -8.61 2.09 4.34
N GLN A 73 -8.81 0.96 3.67
CA GLN A 73 -9.10 -0.33 4.27
C GLN A 73 -7.97 -1.31 3.94
N ALA A 74 -7.60 -2.14 4.91
CA ALA A 74 -6.62 -3.19 4.73
C ALA A 74 -7.17 -4.28 3.79
N ALA A 75 -6.40 -4.62 2.75
CA ALA A 75 -6.79 -5.65 1.79
C ALA A 75 -5.91 -6.90 1.91
N LEU A 76 -4.58 -6.76 1.86
CA LEU A 76 -3.68 -7.92 1.86
C LEU A 76 -2.28 -7.59 2.39
N VAL A 77 -1.63 -8.58 3.02
CA VAL A 77 -0.18 -8.58 3.27
C VAL A 77 0.49 -9.36 2.15
N LEU A 78 1.24 -8.67 1.28
CA LEU A 78 1.89 -9.25 0.09
C LEU A 78 3.16 -10.02 0.43
N ALA A 79 3.87 -9.56 1.45
CA ALA A 79 5.06 -10.19 1.99
C ALA A 79 5.30 -9.73 3.42
N GLN A 80 5.76 -10.65 4.26
CA GLN A 80 6.20 -10.38 5.61
C GLN A 80 7.28 -11.38 6.00
N GLU A 81 8.43 -10.88 6.44
CA GLU A 81 9.51 -11.71 6.95
C GLU A 81 10.47 -10.85 7.77
N LYS A 82 10.69 -11.23 9.03
CA LYS A 82 11.53 -10.46 9.95
C LYS A 82 12.95 -10.31 9.42
N GLY A 83 13.45 -9.07 9.42
CA GLY A 83 14.81 -8.76 8.95
C GLY A 83 15.00 -8.81 7.42
N ALA A 84 13.96 -9.14 6.66
CA ALA A 84 13.97 -9.05 5.20
C ALA A 84 13.54 -7.64 4.72
N GLU A 85 13.90 -7.28 3.49
CA GLU A 85 13.41 -6.06 2.84
C GLU A 85 12.40 -6.40 1.73
N PHE A 86 11.25 -5.74 1.73
CA PHE A 86 10.31 -5.68 0.61
C PHE A 86 10.03 -4.21 0.27
N SER A 87 10.30 -3.80 -0.96
CA SER A 87 10.27 -2.38 -1.32
C SER A 87 10.04 -2.13 -2.81
N TYR A 88 9.82 -0.86 -3.17
CA TYR A 88 9.67 -0.38 -4.54
C TYR A 88 8.60 -1.15 -5.33
N PRO A 89 7.33 -1.07 -4.91
CA PRO A 89 6.25 -1.66 -5.68
C PRO A 89 6.06 -0.92 -7.01
N ALA A 90 5.56 -1.65 -8.01
CA ALA A 90 4.93 -1.12 -9.22
C ALA A 90 3.61 -1.85 -9.46
N VAL A 91 2.54 -1.11 -9.73
CA VAL A 91 1.15 -1.57 -9.70
C VAL A 91 0.43 -1.14 -10.97
N ILE A 92 -0.14 -2.09 -11.69
CA ILE A 92 -1.01 -1.81 -12.86
C ILE A 92 -2.26 -2.68 -12.79
N GLN A 93 -3.38 -2.20 -13.30
CA GLN A 93 -4.54 -3.04 -13.58
C GLN A 93 -4.58 -3.35 -15.08
N THR A 94 -4.72 -4.63 -15.41
CA THR A 94 -4.83 -5.12 -16.79
C THR A 94 -6.29 -5.17 -17.24
N ARG A 95 -6.50 -5.31 -18.57
CA ARG A 95 -7.85 -5.30 -19.19
C ARG A 95 -8.78 -6.42 -18.73
N ASP A 96 -8.21 -7.50 -18.20
CA ASP A 96 -8.95 -8.61 -17.58
C ASP A 96 -9.43 -8.28 -16.15
N GLY A 97 -9.21 -7.04 -15.69
CA GLY A 97 -9.62 -6.56 -14.37
C GLY A 97 -8.66 -6.93 -13.25
N LYS A 98 -7.62 -7.73 -13.51
CA LYS A 98 -6.65 -8.15 -12.49
C LYS A 98 -5.60 -7.07 -12.24
N VAL A 99 -5.08 -7.04 -11.02
CA VAL A 99 -4.02 -6.12 -10.62
C VAL A 99 -2.70 -6.86 -10.58
N HIS A 100 -1.75 -6.42 -11.40
CA HIS A 100 -0.40 -6.93 -11.43
C HIS A 100 0.49 -6.05 -10.58
N ILE A 101 1.23 -6.69 -9.67
CA ILE A 101 2.13 -6.01 -8.73
C ILE A 101 3.51 -6.63 -8.87
N THR A 102 4.53 -5.79 -9.07
CA THR A 102 5.93 -6.19 -8.93
C THR A 102 6.56 -5.47 -7.76
N TYR A 103 7.55 -6.07 -7.11
CA TYR A 103 8.29 -5.44 -6.02
C TYR A 103 9.67 -6.07 -5.83
N THR A 104 10.59 -5.30 -5.24
CA THR A 104 11.89 -5.80 -4.80
C THR A 104 11.70 -6.77 -3.63
N TRP A 105 12.14 -8.01 -3.79
CA TRP A 105 12.09 -9.05 -2.77
C TRP A 105 13.49 -9.32 -2.25
N LYS A 106 13.72 -8.99 -0.97
CA LYS A 106 14.98 -9.15 -0.23
C LYS A 106 16.21 -8.50 -0.88
N ARG A 107 16.01 -7.58 -1.83
CA ARG A 107 17.05 -7.04 -2.72
C ARG A 107 17.79 -8.09 -3.56
N LEU A 108 17.17 -9.25 -3.76
CA LEU A 108 17.76 -10.37 -4.52
C LEU A 108 17.03 -10.62 -5.84
N ARG A 109 15.73 -10.30 -5.90
CA ARG A 109 14.89 -10.53 -7.07
C ARG A 109 13.75 -9.54 -7.13
N ILE A 110 13.09 -9.51 -8.28
CA ILE A 110 11.76 -8.92 -8.41
C ILE A 110 10.74 -10.05 -8.27
N LYS A 111 9.75 -9.88 -7.39
CA LYS A 111 8.61 -10.79 -7.27
C LYS A 111 7.41 -10.17 -7.98
N HIS A 112 6.65 -11.00 -8.70
CA HIS A 112 5.40 -10.64 -9.35
C HIS A 112 4.23 -11.35 -8.66
N VAL A 113 3.14 -10.62 -8.42
CA VAL A 113 1.88 -11.12 -7.85
C VAL A 113 0.74 -10.60 -8.72
N VAL A 114 -0.29 -11.43 -8.90
CA VAL A 114 -1.54 -11.06 -9.56
C VAL A 114 -2.65 -11.15 -8.52
N LEU A 115 -3.42 -10.07 -8.38
CA LEU A 115 -4.57 -10.00 -7.47
C LEU A 115 -5.86 -9.88 -8.28
N ASP A 116 -6.91 -10.52 -7.79
CA ASP A 116 -8.27 -10.25 -8.24
C ASP A 116 -8.92 -9.24 -7.27
N PRO A 117 -9.10 -7.97 -7.67
CA PRO A 117 -9.62 -6.94 -6.77
C PRO A 117 -11.09 -7.16 -6.37
N ALA A 118 -11.83 -8.01 -7.09
CA ALA A 118 -13.21 -8.37 -6.73
C ALA A 118 -13.26 -9.43 -5.62
N ALA A 119 -12.18 -10.19 -5.42
CA ALA A 119 -12.09 -11.23 -4.39
C ALA A 119 -11.53 -10.71 -3.05
N LEU A 120 -11.19 -9.43 -2.94
CA LEU A 120 -10.62 -8.84 -1.74
C LEU A 120 -11.67 -8.70 -0.63
N VAL A 121 -11.35 -9.24 0.55
CA VAL A 121 -12.08 -8.96 1.79
C VAL A 121 -11.42 -7.77 2.48
N LEU A 122 -12.10 -6.62 2.46
CA LEU A 122 -11.58 -5.38 3.03
C LEU A 122 -11.92 -5.27 4.52
N ARG A 123 -10.97 -4.77 5.30
CA ARG A 123 -11.14 -4.55 6.75
C ARG A 123 -10.73 -3.13 7.13
N ASP A 124 -11.52 -2.50 8.00
CA ASP A 124 -11.21 -1.15 8.46
C ASP A 124 -9.93 -1.11 9.29
N MET A 125 -9.16 -0.03 9.12
CA MET A 125 -7.96 0.23 9.92
C MET A 125 -8.29 1.19 11.07
N GLU A 126 -8.73 0.64 12.20
CA GLU A 126 -9.04 1.43 13.39
C GLU A 126 -7.80 2.19 13.87
N GLY A 127 -7.92 3.52 13.98
CA GLY A 127 -6.79 4.38 14.35
C GLY A 127 -5.59 4.29 13.39
N GLY A 128 -5.80 3.84 12.15
CA GLY A 128 -4.74 3.63 11.16
C GLY A 128 -3.91 2.37 11.38
N ALA A 129 -4.30 1.48 12.30
CA ALA A 129 -3.59 0.23 12.55
C ALA A 129 -4.04 -0.88 11.58
N TRP A 130 -3.08 -1.66 11.10
CA TRP A 130 -3.39 -2.87 10.34
C TRP A 130 -4.17 -3.88 11.20
N PRO A 131 -5.29 -4.44 10.73
CA PRO A 131 -6.07 -5.41 11.50
C PRO A 131 -5.23 -6.64 11.82
N ARG A 132 -5.28 -7.09 13.07
CA ARG A 132 -4.70 -8.39 13.45
C ARG A 132 -5.45 -9.49 12.69
N GLU A 133 -4.76 -10.55 12.33
CA GLU A 133 -5.45 -11.78 11.95
C GLU A 133 -6.29 -12.20 13.16
N GLY A 134 -7.61 -12.24 12.99
CA GLY A 134 -8.44 -12.95 13.95
C GLY A 134 -7.97 -14.39 13.95
N LYS A 135 -7.86 -15.01 15.13
CA LYS A 135 -7.81 -16.46 15.19
C LYS A 135 -9.05 -16.94 14.45
N THR A 136 -8.88 -17.59 13.30
CA THR A 136 -9.86 -18.57 12.85
C THR A 136 -9.91 -19.59 13.97
N GLU A 137 -10.96 -19.52 14.79
CA GLU A 137 -11.40 -20.64 15.62
C GLU A 137 -11.90 -21.78 14.72
#